data_AF-U6MCQ6-F1
#
_entry.id   AF-U6MCQ6-F1
#
_cell.length_a   1.000
_cell.length_b   1.000
_cell.length_c   1.000
_cell.angle_alpha   90.00
_cell.angle_beta   90.00
_cell.angle_gamma   90.00
#
_symmetry.space_group_name_H-M   'P 1'
#
loop_
_entity.id
_entity.type
_entity.pdbx_description
1 polymer ?
#
loop_
_entity_poly.entity_id
_entity_poly.type
_entity_poly.pdbx_seq_one_letter_code
_entity_poly.pdbx_strand_id
1 'polypeptide(L)'
;MVRFHVLSNRHRVRRVAFQCLAGAAVAAAVGGGGLLLLRQHKRTRPPSVKGQGNVPEVYGTPYQPITAAALAKDVELCRQRQLQRLIGLGVSVPVAQAAADAAAAVVACEILDTSWAEKVAAACPNLGPSSALFAAAKSGAPLELHMHLKDIFCASLRAALLSGVAALQHQQVKQPQGQLLQPETDIHWLLLETETVFKDVFYDPTIRAAASACDFAQPAHELLLTLQKIRAPQPAGSSVPTGSLLPLLLTGNGREALEAFIAAVDKQVLGSLCSSWERSGVLHKEAHQQQREHEGPPRRVRQLSARNTGKDAGTPMALSSYADAAERADLHSKAPLSAPLFLRASDIKAASESISKHGFCVIKNALTPEQLQEVQQATFASSETGICVRDADNALALAQPWHRDNSHRGLTVVLPLVHIDPRNGPTELLPGSHVLSGEEGENWLKWLCLIPVFLKTVVAGGSTVKAEIQPGDALVYDSRLLHRGQDILRSLGASAFGRVVGGFLNMYEKL
;
A
#
# COMPACT_ATOMS: atom_id res chain seq x y z
N MET A 1 -14.33 -4.72 58.07
CA MET A 1 -15.27 -5.30 57.09
C MET A 1 -15.32 -4.55 55.74
N VAL A 2 -14.26 -3.83 55.31
CA VAL A 2 -14.27 -2.96 54.11
C VAL A 2 -13.22 -3.36 53.04
N ARG A 3 -12.39 -4.39 53.29
CA ARG A 3 -11.30 -4.79 52.37
C ARG A 3 -11.67 -5.84 51.30
N PHE A 4 -12.88 -6.42 51.33
CA PHE A 4 -13.28 -7.45 50.36
C PHE A 4 -13.93 -6.90 49.07
N HIS A 5 -14.33 -5.62 49.02
CA HIS A 5 -15.02 -5.08 47.84
C HIS A 5 -14.11 -4.60 46.70
N VAL A 6 -12.82 -4.33 46.97
CA VAL A 6 -11.90 -3.75 45.96
C VAL A 6 -11.33 -4.82 45.00
N LEU A 7 -11.26 -6.08 45.41
CA LEU A 7 -10.79 -7.19 44.56
C LEU A 7 -11.87 -7.67 43.57
N SER A 8 -13.16 -7.54 43.92
CA SER A 8 -14.27 -7.95 43.05
C SER A 8 -14.43 -7.04 41.81
N ASN A 9 -14.13 -5.75 41.93
CA ASN A 9 -14.24 -4.82 40.80
C ASN A 9 -13.12 -4.99 39.76
N ARG A 10 -11.91 -5.40 40.17
CA ARG A 10 -10.80 -5.65 39.24
C ARG A 10 -11.03 -6.87 38.33
N HIS A 11 -11.71 -7.90 38.83
CA HIS A 11 -12.11 -9.05 38.00
C HIS A 11 -13.26 -8.73 37.05
N ARG A 12 -14.18 -7.83 37.44
CA ARG A 12 -15.29 -7.38 36.57
C ARG A 12 -14.79 -6.51 35.42
N VAL A 13 -13.88 -5.56 35.69
CA VAL A 13 -13.28 -4.70 34.66
C VAL A 13 -12.40 -5.51 33.69
N ARG A 14 -11.65 -6.51 34.19
CA ARG A 14 -10.88 -7.42 33.31
C ARG A 14 -11.77 -8.32 32.45
N ARG A 15 -12.93 -8.77 32.95
CA ARG A 15 -13.89 -9.56 32.16
C ARG A 15 -14.56 -8.73 31.07
N VAL A 16 -14.93 -7.48 31.37
CA VAL A 16 -15.52 -6.56 30.39
C VAL A 16 -14.50 -6.17 29.33
N ALA A 17 -13.25 -5.88 29.70
CA ALA A 17 -12.16 -5.63 28.74
C ALA A 17 -11.88 -6.84 27.82
N PHE A 18 -11.89 -8.07 28.36
CA PHE A 18 -11.75 -9.30 27.55
C PHE A 18 -12.95 -9.55 26.63
N GLN A 19 -14.17 -9.19 27.05
CA GLN A 19 -15.38 -9.33 26.24
C GLN A 19 -15.47 -8.28 25.13
N CYS A 20 -14.97 -7.05 25.37
CA CYS A 20 -14.82 -6.02 24.35
C CYS A 20 -13.71 -6.36 23.33
N LEU A 21 -12.58 -6.93 23.78
CA LEU A 21 -11.52 -7.42 22.89
C LEU A 21 -11.97 -8.63 22.05
N ALA A 22 -12.81 -9.51 22.59
CA ALA A 22 -13.41 -10.61 21.83
C ALA A 22 -14.41 -10.12 20.77
N GLY A 23 -15.12 -9.01 21.01
CA GLY A 23 -16.01 -8.39 20.02
C GLY A 23 -15.25 -7.79 18.83
N ALA A 24 -14.16 -7.07 19.08
CA ALA A 24 -13.30 -6.50 18.04
C ALA A 24 -12.56 -7.58 17.21
N ALA A 25 -12.15 -8.68 17.84
CA ALA A 25 -11.54 -9.83 17.15
C ALA A 25 -12.54 -10.58 16.25
N VAL A 26 -13.85 -10.51 16.54
CA VAL A 26 -14.90 -11.13 15.72
C VAL A 26 -15.23 -10.29 14.48
N ALA A 27 -15.25 -8.96 14.58
CA ALA A 27 -15.39 -8.06 13.42
C ALA A 27 -14.22 -8.22 12.42
N ALA A 28 -12.98 -8.20 12.93
CA ALA A 28 -11.78 -8.44 12.12
C ALA A 28 -11.76 -9.85 11.47
N ALA A 29 -12.35 -10.85 12.12
CA ALA A 29 -12.39 -12.22 11.60
C ALA A 29 -13.57 -12.51 10.65
N VAL A 30 -14.57 -11.64 10.54
CA VAL A 30 -15.68 -11.76 9.58
C VAL A 30 -15.28 -11.14 8.23
N GLY A 31 -14.58 -9.99 8.22
CA GLY A 31 -13.95 -9.44 7.02
C GLY A 31 -12.70 -10.22 6.58
N GLY A 32 -11.88 -10.69 7.52
CA GLY A 32 -10.66 -11.44 7.23
C GLY A 32 -10.88 -12.84 6.64
N GLY A 33 -12.09 -13.40 6.74
CA GLY A 33 -12.41 -14.75 6.25
C GLY A 33 -12.29 -14.88 4.73
N GLY A 34 -12.78 -13.91 3.96
CA GLY A 34 -12.63 -13.90 2.49
C GLY A 34 -11.16 -13.84 2.07
N LEU A 35 -10.39 -12.92 2.67
CA LEU A 35 -8.94 -12.76 2.46
C LEU A 35 -8.13 -13.99 2.90
N LEU A 36 -8.49 -14.64 4.00
CA LEU A 36 -7.87 -15.89 4.46
C LEU A 36 -8.16 -17.06 3.51
N LEU A 37 -9.36 -17.16 2.94
CA LEU A 37 -9.71 -18.18 1.95
C LEU A 37 -8.98 -17.96 0.62
N LEU A 38 -8.81 -16.71 0.20
CA LEU A 38 -7.97 -16.29 -0.93
C LEU A 38 -6.50 -16.72 -0.72
N ARG A 39 -6.01 -16.54 0.52
CA ARG A 39 -4.66 -16.96 0.95
C ARG A 39 -4.54 -18.48 1.05
N GLN A 40 -5.61 -19.19 1.41
CA GLN A 40 -5.63 -20.65 1.54
C GLN A 40 -5.77 -21.35 0.18
N HIS A 41 -6.56 -20.80 -0.75
CA HIS A 41 -6.69 -21.27 -2.14
C HIS A 41 -5.36 -21.19 -2.89
N LYS A 42 -4.61 -20.09 -2.74
CA LYS A 42 -3.23 -19.96 -3.28
C LYS A 42 -2.22 -20.92 -2.63
N ARG A 43 -2.49 -21.42 -1.42
CA ARG A 43 -1.63 -22.36 -0.68
C ARG A 43 -1.90 -23.83 -0.99
N THR A 44 -3.14 -24.22 -1.31
CA THR A 44 -3.53 -25.62 -1.53
C THR A 44 -3.30 -26.14 -2.94
N ARG A 45 -2.90 -25.28 -3.89
CA ARG A 45 -2.50 -25.65 -5.27
C ARG A 45 -1.04 -25.26 -5.58
N PRO A 46 -0.04 -25.82 -4.90
CA PRO A 46 1.36 -25.65 -5.31
C PRO A 46 1.60 -26.38 -6.64
N PRO A 47 2.46 -25.84 -7.53
CA PRO A 47 2.74 -26.48 -8.81
C PRO A 47 3.45 -27.81 -8.55
N SER A 48 2.86 -28.91 -9.03
CA SER A 48 3.52 -30.22 -9.05
C SER A 48 3.45 -30.84 -10.44
N VAL A 49 4.57 -31.46 -10.80
CA VAL A 49 4.83 -32.37 -11.93
C VAL A 49 5.61 -31.77 -13.11
N LYS A 50 6.68 -32.50 -13.45
CA LYS A 50 7.71 -32.24 -14.47
C LYS A 50 7.14 -32.35 -15.89
N GLY A 51 7.36 -31.34 -16.72
CA GLY A 51 7.23 -31.43 -18.18
C GLY A 51 8.54 -31.84 -18.85
N GLN A 52 8.47 -32.73 -19.85
CA GLN A 52 9.56 -33.05 -20.76
C GLN A 52 9.66 -32.01 -21.87
N GLY A 53 10.88 -31.55 -22.18
CA GLY A 53 11.18 -30.73 -23.35
C GLY A 53 12.09 -29.56 -23.01
N ASN A 54 13.29 -29.51 -23.61
CA ASN A 54 14.33 -28.50 -23.39
C ASN A 54 13.95 -27.11 -23.95
N VAL A 55 12.94 -26.45 -23.38
CA VAL A 55 12.61 -25.03 -23.61
C VAL A 55 12.55 -24.32 -22.25
N PRO A 56 13.22 -23.17 -22.04
CA PRO A 56 13.11 -22.44 -20.79
C PRO A 56 11.73 -21.79 -20.65
N GLU A 57 10.83 -22.37 -19.84
CA GLU A 57 9.59 -21.76 -19.40
C GLU A 57 9.90 -20.61 -18.42
N VAL A 58 9.89 -19.37 -18.91
CA VAL A 58 9.99 -18.14 -18.08
C VAL A 58 8.61 -17.69 -17.55
N TYR A 59 7.53 -18.33 -18.00
CA TYR A 59 6.20 -18.16 -17.46
C TYR A 59 5.67 -19.55 -17.09
N GLY A 60 5.08 -19.69 -15.90
CA GLY A 60 4.42 -20.93 -15.51
C GLY A 60 3.32 -21.34 -16.49
N THR A 61 2.66 -22.45 -16.21
CA THR A 61 1.49 -22.91 -16.99
C THR A 61 0.58 -21.74 -17.36
N PRO A 62 0.06 -21.67 -18.60
CA PRO A 62 -0.81 -20.59 -19.03
C PRO A 62 -1.92 -20.37 -18.00
N TYR A 63 -2.14 -19.11 -17.62
CA TYR A 63 -3.23 -18.69 -16.73
C TYR A 63 -4.51 -19.40 -17.17
N GLN A 64 -4.99 -20.34 -16.35
CA GLN A 64 -6.31 -20.90 -16.56
C GLN A 64 -7.30 -19.90 -15.97
N PRO A 65 -8.15 -19.27 -16.80
CA PRO A 65 -9.16 -18.36 -16.29
C PRO A 65 -10.02 -19.07 -15.25
N ILE A 66 -10.31 -18.40 -14.14
CA ILE A 66 -11.23 -18.92 -13.12
C ILE A 66 -12.56 -19.19 -13.82
N THR A 67 -12.97 -20.45 -13.86
CA THR A 67 -14.25 -20.80 -14.47
C THR A 67 -15.38 -20.36 -13.55
N ALA A 68 -16.51 -19.91 -14.13
CA ALA A 68 -17.70 -19.54 -13.36
C ALA A 68 -18.15 -20.65 -12.40
N ALA A 69 -17.97 -21.92 -12.79
CA ALA A 69 -18.28 -23.09 -11.95
C ALA A 69 -17.34 -23.24 -10.74
N ALA A 70 -16.04 -22.97 -10.90
CA ALA A 70 -15.07 -23.00 -9.80
C ALA A 70 -15.36 -21.89 -8.78
N LEU A 71 -15.70 -20.69 -9.27
CA LEU A 71 -16.11 -19.59 -8.40
C LEU A 71 -17.42 -19.87 -7.68
N ALA A 72 -18.45 -20.32 -8.38
CA ALA A 72 -19.75 -20.62 -7.76
C ALA A 72 -19.59 -21.60 -6.58
N LYS A 73 -18.66 -22.55 -6.71
CA LYS A 73 -18.30 -23.49 -5.63
C LYS A 73 -17.60 -22.80 -4.45
N ASP A 74 -16.68 -21.87 -4.71
CA ASP A 74 -15.95 -21.15 -3.66
C ASP A 74 -16.84 -20.14 -2.93
N VAL A 75 -17.73 -19.46 -3.66
CA VAL A 75 -18.80 -18.59 -3.11
C VAL A 75 -19.72 -19.38 -2.20
N GLU A 76 -20.17 -20.55 -2.65
CA GLU A 76 -21.04 -21.42 -1.87
C GLU A 76 -20.37 -21.93 -0.59
N LEU A 77 -19.10 -22.32 -0.69
CA LEU A 77 -18.31 -22.76 0.45
C LEU A 77 -18.14 -21.64 1.49
N CYS A 78 -17.91 -20.41 1.04
CA CYS A 78 -17.83 -19.23 1.90
C CYS A 78 -19.14 -18.98 2.63
N ARG A 79 -20.26 -19.00 1.88
CA ARG A 79 -21.62 -18.86 2.41
C ARG A 79 -21.89 -19.85 3.53
N GLN A 80 -21.69 -21.15 3.26
CA GLN A 80 -21.97 -22.21 4.23
C GLN A 80 -21.12 -22.09 5.49
N ARG A 81 -19.83 -21.74 5.35
CA ARG A 81 -18.93 -21.55 6.49
C ARG A 81 -19.35 -20.37 7.38
N GLN A 82 -19.72 -19.24 6.79
CA GLN A 82 -20.17 -18.09 7.57
C GLN A 82 -21.51 -18.34 8.25
N LEU A 83 -22.45 -19.00 7.56
CA LEU A 83 -23.72 -19.39 8.13
C LEU A 83 -23.54 -20.27 9.38
N GLN A 84 -22.74 -21.34 9.27
CA GLN A 84 -22.45 -22.24 10.39
C GLN A 84 -21.80 -21.50 11.56
N ARG A 85 -20.87 -20.59 11.28
CA ARG A 85 -20.19 -19.80 12.31
C ARG A 85 -21.15 -18.88 13.06
N LEU A 86 -22.01 -18.16 12.36
CA LEU A 86 -22.97 -17.24 12.97
C LEU A 86 -24.03 -17.97 13.79
N ILE A 87 -24.52 -19.11 13.31
CA ILE A 87 -25.41 -19.99 14.08
C ILE A 87 -24.71 -20.48 15.35
N GLY A 88 -23.42 -20.85 15.27
CA GLY A 88 -22.61 -21.23 16.44
C GLY A 88 -22.44 -20.13 17.49
N LEU A 89 -22.59 -18.85 17.11
CA LEU A 89 -22.57 -17.70 18.01
C LEU A 89 -23.96 -17.38 18.63
N GLY A 90 -24.98 -18.16 18.26
CA GLY A 90 -26.36 -17.98 18.72
C GLY A 90 -27.14 -16.91 17.95
N VAL A 91 -26.67 -16.51 16.76
CA VAL A 91 -27.42 -15.63 15.85
C VAL A 91 -28.59 -16.42 15.26
N SER A 92 -29.76 -15.80 15.15
CA SER A 92 -30.92 -16.46 14.54
C SER A 92 -30.66 -16.84 13.08
N VAL A 93 -31.21 -17.97 12.65
CA VAL A 93 -30.97 -18.51 11.29
C VAL A 93 -31.24 -17.49 10.18
N PRO A 94 -32.32 -16.68 10.19
CA PRO A 94 -32.58 -15.71 9.13
C PRO A 94 -31.53 -14.59 9.07
N VAL A 95 -31.02 -14.14 10.23
CA VAL A 95 -30.00 -13.10 10.31
C VAL A 95 -28.63 -13.65 9.91
N ALA A 96 -28.31 -14.87 10.37
CA ALA A 96 -27.10 -15.59 9.98
C ALA A 96 -27.06 -15.85 8.46
N GLN A 97 -28.19 -16.22 7.87
CA GLN A 97 -28.33 -16.41 6.42
C GLN A 97 -28.06 -15.11 5.65
N ALA A 98 -28.69 -14.01 6.06
CA ALA A 98 -28.48 -12.71 5.39
C ALA A 98 -27.01 -12.25 5.43
N ALA A 99 -26.31 -12.44 6.56
CA ALA A 99 -24.91 -12.09 6.68
C ALA A 99 -23.99 -13.05 5.89
N ALA A 100 -24.32 -14.35 5.86
CA ALA A 100 -23.61 -15.33 5.05
C ALA A 100 -23.77 -15.08 3.54
N ASP A 101 -24.97 -14.72 3.09
CA ASP A 101 -25.24 -14.33 1.71
C ASP A 101 -24.47 -13.05 1.33
N ALA A 102 -24.39 -12.07 2.23
CA ALA A 102 -23.57 -10.87 2.02
C ALA A 102 -22.07 -11.21 1.89
N ALA A 103 -21.54 -12.08 2.75
CA ALA A 103 -20.15 -12.53 2.66
C ALA A 103 -19.87 -13.36 1.39
N ALA A 104 -20.84 -14.15 0.93
CA ALA A 104 -20.75 -14.90 -0.32
C ALA A 104 -20.75 -13.95 -1.53
N ALA A 105 -21.56 -12.89 -1.49
CA ALA A 105 -21.58 -11.85 -2.52
C ALA A 105 -20.22 -11.16 -2.66
N VAL A 106 -19.49 -10.91 -1.57
CA VAL A 106 -18.10 -10.38 -1.61
C VAL A 106 -17.21 -11.29 -2.46
N VAL A 107 -17.28 -12.61 -2.27
CA VAL A 107 -16.49 -13.59 -3.04
C VAL A 107 -16.97 -13.65 -4.50
N ALA A 108 -18.26 -13.46 -4.74
CA ALA A 108 -18.84 -13.51 -6.09
C ALA A 108 -18.45 -12.29 -6.95
N CYS A 109 -18.24 -11.12 -6.33
CA CYS A 109 -17.78 -9.90 -7.00
C CYS A 109 -16.38 -10.01 -7.63
N GLU A 110 -15.63 -11.09 -7.37
CA GLU A 110 -14.29 -11.32 -7.92
C GLU A 110 -14.28 -11.68 -9.42
N ILE A 111 -15.42 -12.00 -10.05
CA ILE A 111 -15.46 -12.30 -11.49
C ILE A 111 -16.13 -11.19 -12.29
N LEU A 112 -15.23 -10.37 -12.83
CA LEU A 112 -15.31 -9.51 -14.00
C LEU A 112 -16.62 -9.58 -14.79
N ASP A 113 -17.49 -8.62 -14.49
CA ASP A 113 -18.32 -8.02 -15.52
C ASP A 113 -17.50 -6.92 -16.21
N THR A 114 -17.43 -6.94 -17.55
CA THR A 114 -16.82 -5.85 -18.34
C THR A 114 -17.55 -4.52 -18.13
N SER A 115 -18.67 -4.51 -17.41
CA SER A 115 -19.44 -3.32 -17.06
C SER A 115 -18.71 -2.31 -16.17
N TRP A 116 -17.56 -2.61 -15.57
CA TRP A 116 -16.87 -1.62 -14.72
C TRP A 116 -16.50 -0.36 -15.50
N ALA A 117 -16.01 -0.51 -16.74
CA ALA A 117 -15.62 0.63 -17.57
C ALA A 117 -16.84 1.44 -18.01
N GLU A 118 -17.98 0.79 -18.25
CA GLU A 118 -19.25 1.44 -18.56
C GLU A 118 -19.79 2.22 -17.35
N LYS A 119 -19.71 1.63 -16.15
CA LYS A 119 -20.08 2.29 -14.89
C LYS A 119 -19.22 3.54 -14.64
N VAL A 120 -17.90 3.44 -14.84
CA VAL A 120 -16.98 4.58 -14.68
C VAL A 120 -17.28 5.65 -15.74
N ALA A 121 -17.46 5.27 -17.00
CA ALA A 121 -17.79 6.22 -18.07
C ALA A 121 -19.16 6.90 -17.83
N ALA A 122 -20.15 6.18 -17.30
CA ALA A 122 -21.44 6.76 -16.95
C ALA A 122 -21.36 7.72 -15.75
N ALA A 123 -20.56 7.37 -14.73
CA ALA A 123 -20.38 8.18 -13.53
C ALA A 123 -19.48 9.41 -13.76
N CYS A 124 -18.49 9.27 -14.64
CA CYS A 124 -17.44 10.26 -14.90
C CYS A 124 -17.19 10.36 -16.41
N PRO A 125 -18.13 10.93 -17.19
CA PRO A 125 -18.03 10.99 -18.65
C PRO A 125 -16.83 11.81 -19.14
N ASN A 126 -16.28 12.68 -18.29
CA ASN A 126 -15.07 13.46 -18.54
C ASN A 126 -13.78 12.62 -18.60
N LEU A 127 -13.80 11.36 -18.15
CA LEU A 127 -12.68 10.42 -18.24
C LEU A 127 -12.59 9.72 -19.61
N GLY A 128 -13.54 9.97 -20.50
CA GLY A 128 -13.63 9.34 -21.82
C GLY A 128 -14.54 8.11 -21.83
N PRO A 129 -14.77 7.53 -23.02
CA PRO A 129 -15.64 6.37 -23.19
C PRO A 129 -15.05 5.12 -22.52
N SER A 130 -15.89 4.10 -22.28
CA SER A 130 -15.47 2.82 -21.70
C SER A 130 -14.30 2.15 -22.44
N SER A 131 -14.22 2.32 -23.77
CA SER A 131 -13.10 1.85 -24.60
C SER A 131 -11.75 2.49 -24.24
N ALA A 132 -11.74 3.78 -23.88
CA ALA A 132 -10.53 4.49 -23.46
C ALA A 132 -10.06 4.01 -22.08
N LEU A 133 -11.00 3.80 -21.15
CA LEU A 133 -10.72 3.23 -19.84
C LEU A 133 -10.15 1.81 -19.93
N PHE A 134 -10.68 0.99 -20.84
CA PHE A 134 -10.11 -0.33 -21.12
C PHE A 134 -8.69 -0.25 -21.70
N ALA A 135 -8.44 0.70 -22.61
CA ALA A 135 -7.10 0.90 -23.16
C ALA A 135 -6.10 1.32 -22.07
N ALA A 136 -6.50 2.21 -21.16
CA ALA A 136 -5.69 2.62 -20.01
C ALA A 136 -5.42 1.45 -19.04
N ALA A 137 -6.42 0.63 -18.74
CA ALA A 137 -6.21 -0.57 -17.93
C ALA A 137 -5.22 -1.53 -18.60
N LYS A 138 -5.35 -1.75 -19.92
CA LYS A 138 -4.43 -2.59 -20.70
C LYS A 138 -3.01 -2.04 -20.78
N SER A 139 -2.83 -0.72 -20.69
CA SER A 139 -1.51 -0.09 -20.64
C SER A 139 -0.88 -0.09 -19.23
N GLY A 140 -1.51 -0.75 -18.25
CA GLY A 140 -0.98 -0.95 -16.91
C GLY A 140 -1.56 -0.04 -15.83
N ALA A 141 -2.61 0.74 -16.14
CA ALA A 141 -3.30 1.51 -15.12
C ALA A 141 -4.07 0.58 -14.16
N PRO A 142 -4.02 0.80 -12.83
CA PRO A 142 -4.67 -0.08 -11.85
C PRO A 142 -6.20 0.16 -11.73
N LEU A 143 -6.87 0.60 -12.80
CA LEU A 143 -8.30 0.97 -12.81
C LEU A 143 -9.18 -0.20 -12.38
N GLU A 144 -8.96 -1.36 -12.99
CA GLU A 144 -9.71 -2.60 -12.73
C GLU A 144 -9.54 -3.06 -11.27
N LEU A 145 -8.30 -3.06 -10.77
CA LEU A 145 -8.01 -3.40 -9.36
C LEU A 145 -8.74 -2.46 -8.40
N HIS A 146 -8.68 -1.15 -8.63
CA HIS A 146 -9.33 -0.17 -7.78
C HIS A 146 -10.86 -0.32 -7.79
N MET A 147 -11.46 -0.64 -8.94
CA MET A 147 -12.90 -0.92 -9.04
C MET A 147 -13.30 -2.18 -8.27
N HIS A 148 -12.48 -3.23 -8.33
CA HIS A 148 -12.71 -4.42 -7.52
C HIS A 148 -12.60 -4.14 -6.03
N LEU A 149 -11.59 -3.38 -5.60
CA LEU A 149 -11.45 -3.00 -4.19
C LEU A 149 -12.63 -2.18 -3.70
N LYS A 150 -13.18 -1.28 -4.53
CA LYS A 150 -14.42 -0.56 -4.23
C LYS A 150 -15.60 -1.51 -4.04
N ASP A 151 -15.83 -2.44 -4.96
CA ASP A 151 -16.96 -3.39 -4.87
C ASP A 151 -16.81 -4.31 -3.63
N ILE A 152 -15.60 -4.80 -3.36
CA ILE A 152 -15.27 -5.57 -2.16
C ILE A 152 -15.52 -4.73 -0.89
N PHE A 153 -15.15 -3.45 -0.89
CA PHE A 153 -15.38 -2.54 0.23
C PHE A 153 -16.87 -2.38 0.53
N CYS A 154 -17.70 -2.08 -0.47
CA CYS A 154 -19.15 -1.93 -0.29
C CYS A 154 -19.81 -3.22 0.23
N ALA A 155 -19.43 -4.38 -0.32
CA ALA A 155 -19.96 -5.66 0.11
C ALA A 155 -19.50 -6.02 1.53
N SER A 156 -18.22 -5.77 1.86
CA SER A 156 -17.67 -5.99 3.20
C SER A 156 -18.30 -5.07 4.24
N LEU A 157 -18.53 -3.80 3.88
CA LEU A 157 -19.16 -2.82 4.75
C LEU A 157 -20.59 -3.22 5.10
N ARG A 158 -21.37 -3.65 4.10
CA ARG A 158 -22.72 -4.17 4.31
C ARG A 158 -22.72 -5.36 5.28
N ALA A 159 -21.83 -6.32 5.07
CA ALA A 159 -21.72 -7.50 5.91
C ALA A 159 -21.31 -7.15 7.36
N ALA A 160 -20.34 -6.24 7.53
CA ALA A 160 -19.85 -5.78 8.83
C ALA A 160 -20.96 -5.06 9.62
N LEU A 161 -21.67 -4.14 8.98
CA LEU A 161 -22.77 -3.40 9.60
C LEU A 161 -23.90 -4.34 10.08
N LEU A 162 -24.37 -5.24 9.22
CA LEU A 162 -25.43 -6.18 9.59
C LEU A 162 -24.99 -7.13 10.71
N SER A 163 -23.75 -7.63 10.66
CA SER A 163 -23.19 -8.52 11.68
C SER A 163 -23.01 -7.81 13.02
N GLY A 164 -22.51 -6.57 13.00
CA GLY A 164 -22.33 -5.73 14.18
C GLY A 164 -23.65 -5.43 14.88
N VAL A 165 -24.68 -5.03 14.11
CA VAL A 165 -26.03 -4.78 14.64
C VAL A 165 -26.64 -6.04 15.26
N ALA A 166 -26.49 -7.20 14.61
CA ALA A 166 -26.98 -8.47 15.14
C ALA A 166 -26.30 -8.84 16.47
N ALA A 167 -24.98 -8.62 16.56
CA ALA A 167 -24.24 -8.83 17.80
C ALA A 167 -24.68 -7.88 18.92
N LEU A 168 -24.92 -6.60 18.60
CA LEU A 168 -25.43 -5.61 19.55
C LEU A 168 -26.82 -5.99 20.08
N GLN A 169 -27.73 -6.45 19.22
CA GLN A 169 -29.05 -6.95 19.65
C GLN A 169 -28.93 -8.13 20.61
N HIS A 170 -28.07 -9.10 20.31
CA HIS A 170 -27.85 -10.26 21.20
C HIS A 170 -27.31 -9.86 22.57
N GLN A 171 -26.41 -8.87 22.61
CA GLN A 171 -25.88 -8.33 23.85
C GLN A 171 -26.96 -7.60 24.66
N GLN A 172 -27.83 -6.83 24.01
CA GLN A 172 -28.95 -6.15 24.67
C GLN A 172 -29.92 -7.14 25.33
N VAL A 173 -30.24 -8.26 24.65
CA VAL A 173 -31.08 -9.32 25.23
C VAL A 173 -30.44 -9.94 26.48
N LYS A 174 -29.11 -10.11 26.48
CA LYS A 174 -28.38 -10.67 27.64
C LYS A 174 -28.19 -9.68 28.79
N GLN A 175 -28.18 -8.38 28.52
CA GLN A 175 -27.95 -7.33 29.52
C GLN A 175 -28.97 -6.18 29.37
N PRO A 176 -30.25 -6.40 29.73
CA PRO A 176 -31.30 -5.42 29.56
C PRO A 176 -31.12 -4.15 30.42
N GLN A 177 -30.25 -4.18 31.42
CA GLN A 177 -29.96 -3.04 32.31
C GLN A 177 -28.63 -2.31 31.98
N GLY A 178 -27.87 -2.77 30.97
CA GLY A 178 -26.67 -2.07 30.52
C GLY A 178 -27.06 -0.82 29.73
N GLN A 179 -26.38 0.31 29.99
CA GLN A 179 -26.60 1.60 29.34
C GLN A 179 -26.91 1.43 27.84
N LEU A 180 -28.14 1.76 27.45
CA LEU A 180 -28.55 1.78 26.06
C LEU A 180 -27.65 2.74 25.29
N LEU A 181 -27.15 2.28 24.14
CA LEU A 181 -26.48 3.07 23.13
C LEU A 181 -27.34 4.32 22.83
N GLN A 182 -26.74 5.49 23.03
CA GLN A 182 -27.38 6.77 22.70
C GLN A 182 -27.24 7.04 21.19
N PRO A 183 -28.13 7.83 20.58
CA PRO A 183 -28.06 8.16 19.16
C PRO A 183 -26.71 8.74 18.72
N GLU A 184 -26.05 9.53 19.57
CA GLU A 184 -24.69 10.06 19.31
C GLU A 184 -23.65 8.93 19.23
N THR A 185 -23.89 7.81 19.92
CA THR A 185 -23.01 6.64 19.85
C THR A 185 -23.21 5.88 18.54
N ASP A 186 -24.40 5.94 17.93
CA ASP A 186 -24.70 5.23 16.68
C ASP A 186 -23.89 5.80 15.52
N ILE A 187 -23.77 7.13 15.40
CA ILE A 187 -22.96 7.75 14.33
C ILE A 187 -21.48 7.41 14.48
N HIS A 188 -20.94 7.51 15.70
CA HIS A 188 -19.55 7.16 15.95
C HIS A 188 -19.27 5.68 15.64
N TRP A 189 -20.21 4.80 15.97
CA TRP A 189 -20.09 3.38 15.65
C TRP A 189 -20.11 3.14 14.14
N LEU A 190 -21.04 3.76 13.40
CA LEU A 190 -21.11 3.65 11.94
C LEU A 190 -19.83 4.11 11.26
N LEU A 191 -19.29 5.26 11.69
CA LEU A 191 -18.05 5.82 11.12
C LEU A 191 -16.84 4.95 11.44
N LEU A 192 -16.73 4.47 12.69
CA LEU A 192 -15.66 3.58 13.10
C LEU A 192 -15.66 2.27 12.30
N GLU A 193 -16.84 1.65 12.13
CA GLU A 193 -16.98 0.41 11.37
C GLU A 193 -16.65 0.65 9.89
N THR A 194 -17.15 1.75 9.31
CA THR A 194 -16.86 2.14 7.92
C THR A 194 -15.37 2.36 7.70
N GLU A 195 -14.71 3.11 8.56
CA GLU A 195 -13.28 3.39 8.49
C GLU A 195 -12.44 2.12 8.67
N THR A 196 -12.86 1.22 9.58
CA THR A 196 -12.18 -0.06 9.81
C THR A 196 -12.22 -0.92 8.56
N VAL A 197 -13.41 -1.13 7.97
CA VAL A 197 -13.56 -1.92 6.73
C VAL A 197 -12.82 -1.25 5.57
N PHE A 198 -12.83 0.08 5.49
CA PHE A 198 -12.11 0.82 4.47
C PHE A 198 -10.60 0.57 4.56
N LYS A 199 -10.01 0.66 5.76
CA LYS A 199 -8.58 0.40 5.98
C LYS A 199 -8.18 -1.05 5.67
N ASP A 200 -9.06 -1.99 5.99
CA ASP A 200 -8.84 -3.42 5.77
C ASP A 200 -8.87 -3.77 4.27
N VAL A 201 -9.81 -3.21 3.51
CA VAL A 201 -9.92 -3.47 2.07
C VAL A 201 -8.88 -2.69 1.29
N PHE A 202 -8.72 -1.40 1.57
CA PHE A 202 -7.67 -0.54 1.01
C PHE A 202 -6.43 -0.60 1.90
N TYR A 203 -5.86 -1.79 2.07
CA TYR A 203 -4.70 -2.01 2.94
C TYR A 203 -3.42 -1.35 2.40
N ASP A 204 -3.29 -1.25 1.07
CA ASP A 204 -2.15 -0.58 0.44
C ASP A 204 -2.24 0.95 0.65
N PRO A 205 -1.21 1.59 1.24
CA PRO A 205 -1.24 3.02 1.53
C PRO A 205 -1.43 3.92 0.30
N THR A 206 -0.90 3.52 -0.87
CA THR A 206 -1.00 4.30 -2.10
C THR A 206 -2.40 4.25 -2.68
N ILE A 207 -3.03 3.07 -2.68
CA ILE A 207 -4.42 2.91 -3.12
C ILE A 207 -5.37 3.59 -2.13
N ARG A 208 -5.09 3.47 -0.83
CA ARG A 208 -5.87 4.15 0.22
C ARG A 208 -5.85 5.67 0.03
N ALA A 209 -4.69 6.26 -0.26
CA ALA A 209 -4.57 7.69 -0.54
C ALA A 209 -5.38 8.11 -1.79
N ALA A 210 -5.51 7.24 -2.80
CA ALA A 210 -6.35 7.52 -3.96
C ALA A 210 -7.86 7.57 -3.60
N ALA A 211 -8.27 6.81 -2.60
CA ALA A 211 -9.65 6.75 -2.11
C ALA A 211 -9.91 7.59 -0.83
N SER A 212 -8.92 8.34 -0.32
CA SER A 212 -9.01 8.96 1.02
C SER A 212 -9.81 10.25 1.06
N ALA A 213 -10.27 10.79 -0.06
CA ALA A 213 -11.05 12.03 -0.11
C ALA A 213 -12.55 11.81 0.18
N CYS A 214 -12.94 10.64 0.70
CA CYS A 214 -14.33 10.32 1.02
C CYS A 214 -14.76 10.96 2.34
N ASP A 215 -15.97 11.52 2.36
CA ASP A 215 -16.63 12.02 3.57
C ASP A 215 -17.79 11.11 3.95
N PHE A 216 -17.47 10.06 4.72
CA PHE A 216 -18.46 9.08 5.18
C PHE A 216 -19.43 9.65 6.24
N ALA A 217 -19.18 10.84 6.80
CA ALA A 217 -20.06 11.47 7.79
C ALA A 217 -21.41 11.82 7.20
N GLN A 218 -21.44 12.40 5.99
CA GLN A 218 -22.68 12.79 5.34
C GLN A 218 -23.61 11.57 5.09
N PRO A 219 -23.19 10.48 4.42
CA PRO A 219 -24.03 9.29 4.26
C PRO A 219 -24.50 8.70 5.58
N ALA A 220 -23.65 8.69 6.61
CA ALA A 220 -24.01 8.16 7.93
C ALA A 220 -25.11 8.99 8.60
N HIS A 221 -25.05 10.32 8.51
CA HIS A 221 -26.11 11.22 8.98
C HIS A 221 -27.44 10.98 8.24
N GLU A 222 -27.40 10.86 6.92
CA GLU A 222 -28.59 10.60 6.09
C GLU A 222 -29.25 9.26 6.43
N LEU A 223 -28.43 8.23 6.69
CA LEU A 223 -28.90 6.93 7.17
C LEU A 223 -29.65 7.08 8.51
N LEU A 224 -29.05 7.75 9.50
CA LEU A 224 -29.66 7.93 10.81
C LEU A 224 -30.97 8.72 10.75
N LEU A 225 -31.03 9.78 9.94
CA LEU A 225 -32.27 10.54 9.70
C LEU A 225 -33.36 9.66 9.08
N THR A 226 -32.99 8.75 8.18
CA THR A 226 -33.93 7.80 7.57
C THR A 226 -34.43 6.79 8.59
N LEU A 227 -33.55 6.25 9.45
CA LEU A 227 -33.94 5.34 10.54
C LEU A 227 -34.85 6.04 11.57
N GLN A 228 -34.63 7.32 11.86
CA GLN A 228 -35.52 8.12 12.71
C GLN A 228 -36.93 8.22 12.12
N LYS A 229 -37.05 8.47 10.81
CA LYS A 229 -38.35 8.52 10.12
C LYS A 229 -39.07 7.17 10.17
N ILE A 230 -38.34 6.05 10.01
CA ILE A 230 -38.89 4.70 10.11
C ILE A 230 -39.45 4.43 11.53
N ARG A 231 -38.86 5.04 12.56
CA ARG A 231 -39.30 4.89 13.96
C ARG A 231 -40.54 5.72 14.30
N ALA A 232 -40.75 6.85 13.64
CA ALA A 232 -41.77 7.84 13.98
C ALA A 232 -43.26 7.39 13.97
N PRO A 233 -43.72 6.36 13.23
CA PRO A 233 -45.12 5.96 13.26
C PRO A 233 -45.40 5.02 14.45
N GLN A 234 -45.42 5.55 15.67
CA GLN A 234 -46.07 4.89 16.80
C GLN A 234 -47.18 5.76 17.39
N PRO A 235 -48.37 5.19 17.67
CA PRO A 235 -49.50 5.92 18.22
C PRO A 235 -49.14 6.57 19.57
N ALA A 236 -49.71 7.77 19.79
CA ALA A 236 -49.30 8.79 20.76
C ALA A 236 -49.35 8.44 22.27
N GLY A 237 -49.40 7.16 22.65
CA GLY A 237 -49.42 6.71 24.04
C GLY A 237 -48.11 6.07 24.55
N SER A 238 -47.12 5.87 23.67
CA SER A 238 -45.86 5.19 24.00
C SER A 238 -44.78 6.22 24.31
N SER A 239 -44.25 6.22 25.54
CA SER A 239 -43.07 7.01 25.89
C SER A 239 -41.94 6.69 24.90
N VAL A 240 -41.57 7.66 24.07
CA VAL A 240 -40.59 7.49 22.99
C VAL A 240 -39.30 6.91 23.57
N PRO A 241 -38.90 5.68 23.22
CA PRO A 241 -37.66 5.14 23.73
C PRO A 241 -36.50 5.92 23.12
N THR A 242 -35.60 6.45 23.93
CA THR A 242 -34.41 7.21 23.50
C THR A 242 -33.26 6.30 23.02
N GLY A 243 -33.52 5.01 22.80
CA GLY A 243 -32.50 4.03 22.46
C GLY A 243 -31.98 4.12 21.01
N SER A 244 -30.86 3.45 20.78
CA SER A 244 -30.21 3.27 19.46
C SER A 244 -31.17 2.91 18.33
N LEU A 245 -30.87 3.47 17.15
CA LEU A 245 -31.59 3.30 15.90
C LEU A 245 -31.03 2.13 15.08
N LEU A 246 -29.79 1.71 15.35
CA LEU A 246 -29.09 0.65 14.61
C LEU A 246 -29.88 -0.67 14.51
N PRO A 247 -30.62 -1.15 15.54
CA PRO A 247 -31.48 -2.33 15.43
C PRO A 247 -32.49 -2.29 14.28
N LEU A 248 -32.90 -1.09 13.84
CA LEU A 248 -33.85 -0.93 12.74
C LEU A 248 -33.26 -1.38 11.40
N LEU A 249 -31.93 -1.41 11.24
CA LEU A 249 -31.24 -1.91 10.03
C LEU A 249 -31.58 -3.36 9.70
N LEU A 250 -32.07 -4.13 10.67
CA LEU A 250 -32.49 -5.53 10.46
C LEU A 250 -33.94 -5.67 9.97
N THR A 251 -34.73 -4.59 9.99
CA THR A 251 -36.09 -4.55 9.44
C THR A 251 -36.08 -4.38 7.91
N GLY A 252 -37.20 -4.64 7.23
CA GLY A 252 -37.30 -4.45 5.77
C GLY A 252 -36.95 -3.03 5.33
N ASN A 253 -37.64 -2.03 5.89
CA ASN A 253 -37.38 -0.61 5.58
C ASN A 253 -35.97 -0.16 5.98
N GLY A 254 -35.42 -0.70 7.08
CA GLY A 254 -34.06 -0.38 7.48
C GLY A 254 -32.99 -0.97 6.56
N ARG A 255 -33.26 -2.14 5.94
CA ARG A 255 -32.38 -2.70 4.90
C ARG A 255 -32.40 -1.83 3.65
N GLU A 256 -33.54 -1.32 3.24
CA GLU A 256 -33.61 -0.37 2.11
C GLU A 256 -32.80 0.91 2.41
N ALA A 257 -32.90 1.43 3.64
CA ALA A 257 -32.07 2.57 4.08
C ALA A 257 -30.57 2.24 4.07
N LEU A 258 -30.20 1.02 4.48
CA LEU A 258 -28.81 0.54 4.43
C LEU A 258 -28.31 0.46 2.98
N GLU A 259 -29.11 -0.06 2.05
CA GLU A 259 -28.74 -0.12 0.63
C GLU A 259 -28.51 1.27 0.04
N ALA A 260 -29.35 2.24 0.40
CA ALA A 260 -29.16 3.64 0.02
C ALA A 260 -27.85 4.22 0.59
N PHE A 261 -27.53 3.91 1.86
CA PHE A 261 -26.25 4.29 2.48
C PHE A 261 -25.05 3.67 1.74
N ILE A 262 -25.08 2.37 1.44
CA ILE A 262 -24.00 1.69 0.72
C ILE A 262 -23.82 2.28 -0.69
N ALA A 263 -24.91 2.62 -1.38
CA ALA A 263 -24.85 3.28 -2.68
C ALA A 263 -24.25 4.70 -2.61
N ALA A 264 -24.56 5.46 -1.56
CA ALA A 264 -23.97 6.79 -1.34
C ALA A 264 -22.46 6.70 -1.06
N VAL A 265 -22.04 5.74 -0.23
CA VAL A 265 -20.63 5.43 0.04
C VAL A 265 -19.91 5.00 -1.25
N ASP A 266 -20.53 4.12 -2.04
CA ASP A 266 -19.98 3.65 -3.32
C ASP A 266 -19.68 4.81 -4.27
N LYS A 267 -20.65 5.73 -4.39
CA LYS A 267 -20.51 6.93 -5.22
C LYS A 267 -19.36 7.83 -4.77
N GLN A 268 -19.16 8.00 -3.47
CA GLN A 268 -18.05 8.81 -2.95
C GLN A 268 -16.69 8.17 -3.23
N VAL A 269 -16.56 6.85 -2.98
CA VAL A 269 -15.31 6.12 -3.26
C VAL A 269 -14.97 6.19 -4.74
N LEU A 270 -15.95 5.96 -5.62
CA LEU A 270 -15.76 6.09 -7.06
C LEU A 270 -15.31 7.50 -7.45
N GLY A 271 -15.97 8.54 -6.93
CA GLY A 271 -15.59 9.93 -7.17
C GLY A 271 -14.17 10.27 -6.72
N SER A 272 -13.75 9.77 -5.56
CA SER A 272 -12.38 9.93 -5.05
C SER A 272 -11.35 9.26 -5.97
N LEU A 273 -11.61 8.00 -6.37
CA LEU A 273 -10.74 7.24 -7.27
C LEU A 273 -10.58 7.93 -8.62
N CYS A 274 -11.69 8.36 -9.24
CA CYS A 274 -11.69 9.10 -10.49
C CYS A 274 -10.85 10.39 -10.39
N SER A 275 -11.07 11.17 -9.33
CA SER A 275 -10.29 12.40 -9.07
C SER A 275 -8.80 12.12 -8.88
N SER A 276 -8.45 10.96 -8.31
CA SER A 276 -7.06 10.53 -8.16
C SER A 276 -6.45 10.11 -9.51
N TRP A 277 -7.20 9.41 -10.36
CA TRP A 277 -6.72 9.03 -11.70
C TRP A 277 -6.49 10.23 -12.61
N GLU A 278 -7.37 11.24 -12.54
CA GLU A 278 -7.15 12.50 -13.25
C GLU A 278 -5.87 13.20 -12.80
N ARG A 279 -5.70 13.36 -11.48
CA ARG A 279 -4.52 14.05 -10.91
C ARG A 279 -3.21 13.33 -11.17
N SER A 280 -3.22 12.00 -11.21
CA SER A 280 -2.03 11.19 -11.51
C SER A 280 -1.70 11.15 -13.00
N GLY A 281 -2.54 11.70 -13.87
CA GLY A 281 -2.37 11.64 -15.32
C GLY A 281 -2.58 10.24 -15.90
N VAL A 282 -3.10 9.29 -15.10
CA VAL A 282 -3.44 7.94 -15.56
C VAL A 282 -4.52 8.00 -16.65
N LEU A 283 -5.45 8.96 -16.51
CA LEU A 283 -6.47 9.26 -17.50
C LEU A 283 -6.25 10.69 -17.99
N HIS A 284 -6.01 10.84 -19.30
CA HIS A 284 -5.87 12.14 -19.92
C HIS A 284 -7.25 12.64 -20.37
N LYS A 285 -7.56 13.92 -20.10
CA LYS A 285 -8.77 14.55 -20.64
C LYS A 285 -8.63 14.64 -22.17
N GLU A 286 -9.62 14.15 -22.92
CA GLU A 286 -9.66 14.20 -24.39
C GLU A 286 -9.40 15.62 -24.94
N ALA A 287 -9.79 16.66 -24.19
CA ALA A 287 -9.53 18.06 -24.53
C ALA A 287 -8.03 18.40 -24.73
N HIS A 288 -7.11 17.68 -24.10
CA HIS A 288 -5.67 17.88 -24.28
C HIS A 288 -5.09 17.16 -25.52
N GLN A 289 -5.83 16.21 -26.10
CA GLN A 289 -5.34 15.44 -27.24
C GLN A 289 -5.40 16.26 -28.55
N GLN A 290 -6.43 17.10 -28.72
CA GLN A 290 -6.52 18.05 -29.84
C GLN A 290 -5.41 19.12 -29.80
N GLN A 291 -4.94 19.47 -28.61
CA GLN A 291 -3.87 20.45 -28.44
C GLN A 291 -2.48 19.88 -28.78
N ARG A 292 -2.28 18.55 -28.62
CA ARG A 292 -1.05 17.85 -29.00
C ARG A 292 -0.95 17.54 -30.50
N GLU A 293 -2.06 17.47 -31.24
CA GLU A 293 -2.00 17.32 -32.71
C GLU A 293 -1.37 18.53 -33.41
N HIS A 294 -1.24 19.67 -32.72
CA HIS A 294 -0.51 20.85 -33.20
C HIS A 294 0.96 20.91 -32.76
N GLU A 295 1.41 20.02 -31.86
CA GLU A 295 2.81 19.94 -31.45
C GLU A 295 3.49 18.80 -32.21
N GLY A 296 4.39 19.15 -33.13
CA GLY A 296 5.08 18.22 -34.02
C GLY A 296 5.87 17.10 -33.32
N PRO A 297 6.48 16.17 -34.09
CA PRO A 297 7.02 14.92 -33.56
C PRO A 297 8.10 15.15 -32.47
N PRO A 298 8.14 14.32 -31.41
CA PRO A 298 9.04 14.54 -30.30
C PRO A 298 10.52 14.39 -30.72
N ARG A 299 11.33 15.38 -30.36
CA ARG A 299 12.77 15.46 -30.69
C ARG A 299 13.63 14.78 -29.61
N ARG A 300 14.45 13.82 -30.08
CA ARG A 300 15.72 13.23 -29.58
C ARG A 300 15.84 12.84 -28.10
N VAL A 301 16.44 11.66 -27.90
CA VAL A 301 16.35 10.84 -26.69
C VAL A 301 17.75 10.41 -26.23
N ARG A 302 18.04 10.42 -24.91
CA ARG A 302 19.37 10.05 -24.36
C ARG A 302 19.60 8.55 -24.31
N GLN A 303 20.86 8.14 -24.46
CA GLN A 303 21.31 6.74 -24.48
C GLN A 303 22.04 6.35 -23.18
N LEU A 304 21.62 5.28 -22.49
CA LEU A 304 22.44 4.64 -21.46
C LEU A 304 23.61 3.88 -22.10
N SER A 305 24.83 4.07 -21.57
CA SER A 305 26.03 3.33 -21.98
C SER A 305 26.00 1.88 -21.50
N ALA A 306 26.26 0.93 -22.41
CA ALA A 306 26.21 -0.51 -22.18
C ALA A 306 27.60 -1.16 -21.95
N ARG A 307 28.63 -0.41 -21.56
CA ARG A 307 29.97 -0.98 -21.31
C ARG A 307 30.44 -0.77 -19.88
N ASN A 308 30.25 -1.82 -19.07
CA ASN A 308 31.26 -2.46 -18.21
C ASN A 308 30.56 -3.20 -17.07
N THR A 309 30.24 -4.47 -17.32
CA THR A 309 30.04 -5.46 -16.28
C THR A 309 31.41 -5.82 -15.70
N GLY A 310 31.51 -5.77 -14.37
CA GLY A 310 32.75 -5.61 -13.64
C GLY A 310 33.88 -6.60 -13.95
N LYS A 311 35.11 -6.14 -13.71
CA LYS A 311 36.28 -6.95 -13.41
C LYS A 311 37.28 -6.23 -12.49
N ASP A 312 37.65 -6.99 -11.46
CA ASP A 312 38.90 -7.04 -10.69
C ASP A 312 39.22 -6.03 -9.56
N ALA A 313 39.98 -6.58 -8.60
CA ALA A 313 39.91 -6.35 -7.17
C ALA A 313 40.69 -5.15 -6.62
N GLY A 314 40.16 -4.56 -5.52
CA GLY A 314 40.95 -3.77 -4.56
C GLY A 314 41.09 -2.28 -4.82
N THR A 315 40.41 -1.71 -5.82
CA THR A 315 40.50 -0.27 -6.18
C THR A 315 39.14 0.42 -5.99
N PRO A 316 39.06 1.69 -5.55
CA PRO A 316 37.78 2.42 -5.45
C PRO A 316 37.00 2.33 -6.76
N MET A 317 35.77 1.81 -6.68
CA MET A 317 34.89 1.69 -7.85
C MET A 317 34.40 3.09 -8.24
N ALA A 318 34.90 3.63 -9.35
CA ALA A 318 34.31 4.81 -9.96
C ALA A 318 32.88 4.46 -10.43
N LEU A 319 31.90 5.20 -9.93
CA LEU A 319 30.53 5.09 -10.41
C LEU A 319 30.49 5.56 -11.86
N SER A 320 29.93 4.72 -12.74
CA SER A 320 29.83 5.03 -14.16
C SER A 320 29.14 6.39 -14.37
N SER A 321 29.85 7.28 -15.08
CA SER A 321 29.38 8.62 -15.44
C SER A 321 29.46 8.79 -16.96
N TYR A 322 28.50 9.53 -17.53
CA TYR A 322 28.44 9.84 -18.96
C TYR A 322 29.54 10.83 -19.41
N ALA A 323 30.23 11.51 -18.49
CA ALA A 323 31.19 12.56 -18.81
C ALA A 323 32.42 12.06 -19.60
N ASP A 324 32.80 10.79 -19.47
CA ASP A 324 34.03 10.27 -20.11
C ASP A 324 33.87 10.01 -21.62
N ALA A 325 32.65 10.05 -22.15
CA ALA A 325 32.37 9.89 -23.58
C ALA A 325 31.99 11.21 -24.29
N ALA A 326 31.57 12.23 -23.54
CA ALA A 326 31.07 13.49 -24.09
C ALA A 326 32.17 14.44 -24.59
N GLU A 327 33.43 14.24 -24.21
CA GLU A 327 34.55 15.05 -24.72
C GLU A 327 34.94 14.72 -26.17
N ARG A 328 34.29 13.76 -26.84
CA ARG A 328 34.70 13.33 -28.21
C ARG A 328 33.65 13.43 -29.30
N ALA A 329 32.43 13.88 -29.03
CA ALA A 329 31.38 13.95 -30.06
C ALA A 329 30.80 15.35 -30.20
N ASP A 330 31.07 15.95 -31.35
CA ASP A 330 30.80 17.33 -31.74
C ASP A 330 29.37 17.84 -31.57
N LEU A 331 29.32 19.12 -31.21
CA LEU A 331 28.48 20.24 -31.68
C LEU A 331 27.24 19.93 -32.56
N HIS A 332 26.12 20.57 -32.17
CA HIS A 332 24.86 20.82 -32.91
C HIS A 332 23.63 19.94 -32.58
N SER A 333 22.92 20.31 -31.50
CA SER A 333 21.54 20.84 -31.56
C SER A 333 21.07 21.23 -30.15
N LYS A 334 20.94 22.54 -29.87
CA LYS A 334 20.42 23.05 -28.59
C LYS A 334 18.90 22.83 -28.52
N ALA A 335 18.47 21.77 -27.85
CA ALA A 335 17.10 21.69 -27.33
C ALA A 335 16.98 22.58 -26.06
N PRO A 336 15.81 23.15 -25.76
CA PRO A 336 15.61 23.90 -24.53
C PRO A 336 15.80 23.00 -23.31
N LEU A 337 16.61 23.46 -22.36
CA LEU A 337 17.00 22.74 -21.13
C LEU A 337 15.82 22.44 -20.16
N SER A 338 14.62 22.93 -20.46
CA SER A 338 13.49 23.02 -19.54
C SER A 338 12.37 21.99 -19.75
N ALA A 339 12.49 21.02 -20.68
CA ALA A 339 11.44 20.02 -20.90
C ALA A 339 11.58 18.83 -19.92
N PRO A 340 10.46 18.29 -19.37
CA PRO A 340 10.50 17.10 -18.52
C PRO A 340 11.06 15.91 -19.31
N LEU A 341 12.12 15.30 -18.77
CA LEU A 341 12.88 14.23 -19.42
C LEU A 341 12.32 12.86 -19.01
N PHE A 342 11.78 12.11 -19.97
CA PHE A 342 11.30 10.75 -19.77
C PHE A 342 12.42 9.73 -20.08
N LEU A 343 12.57 8.70 -19.24
CA LEU A 343 13.43 7.55 -19.54
C LEU A 343 12.88 6.76 -20.73
N ARG A 344 13.75 6.23 -21.60
CA ARG A 344 13.31 5.31 -22.66
C ARG A 344 12.89 3.98 -22.07
N ALA A 345 12.07 3.25 -22.81
CA ALA A 345 11.80 1.84 -22.53
C ALA A 345 13.09 1.01 -22.38
N SER A 346 14.12 1.25 -23.19
CA SER A 346 15.42 0.59 -23.04
C SER A 346 16.14 0.95 -21.75
N ASP A 347 15.96 2.20 -21.29
CA ASP A 347 16.64 2.70 -20.10
C ASP A 347 15.94 2.23 -18.82
N ILE A 348 14.60 2.18 -18.86
CA ILE A 348 13.78 1.53 -17.84
C ILE A 348 14.15 0.06 -17.72
N LYS A 349 14.32 -0.63 -18.86
CA LYS A 349 14.75 -2.03 -18.87
C LYS A 349 16.12 -2.22 -18.23
N ALA A 350 17.11 -1.39 -18.61
CA ALA A 350 18.45 -1.47 -18.04
C ALA A 350 18.48 -1.12 -16.55
N ALA A 351 17.72 -0.11 -16.11
CA ALA A 351 17.57 0.24 -14.71
C ALA A 351 16.93 -0.91 -13.92
N SER A 352 15.87 -1.53 -14.45
CA SER A 352 15.20 -2.69 -13.86
C SER A 352 16.13 -3.90 -13.76
N GLU A 353 16.92 -4.19 -14.81
CA GLU A 353 17.93 -5.25 -14.78
C GLU A 353 19.02 -4.98 -13.74
N SER A 354 19.48 -3.73 -13.63
CA SER A 354 20.46 -3.31 -12.60
C SER A 354 19.90 -3.47 -11.19
N ILE A 355 18.69 -3.00 -10.92
CA ILE A 355 18.05 -3.14 -9.60
C ILE A 355 17.78 -4.62 -9.30
N SER A 356 17.32 -5.41 -10.26
CA SER A 356 17.09 -6.85 -10.06
C SER A 356 18.39 -7.56 -9.65
N LYS A 357 19.50 -7.24 -10.33
CA LYS A 357 20.80 -7.89 -10.11
C LYS A 357 21.56 -7.38 -8.90
N HIS A 358 21.62 -6.06 -8.73
CA HIS A 358 22.47 -5.39 -7.74
C HIS A 358 21.69 -4.74 -6.61
N GLY A 359 20.37 -4.58 -6.77
CA GLY A 359 19.49 -3.93 -5.81
C GLY A 359 19.45 -2.41 -5.93
N PHE A 360 20.24 -1.80 -6.82
CA PHE A 360 20.23 -0.35 -7.06
C PHE A 360 20.69 0.04 -8.46
N CYS A 361 20.46 1.30 -8.82
CA CYS A 361 21.03 1.99 -9.97
C CYS A 361 21.14 3.50 -9.69
N VAL A 362 21.96 4.19 -10.49
CA VAL A 362 22.05 5.66 -10.46
C VAL A 362 21.53 6.21 -11.77
N ILE A 363 20.60 7.16 -11.70
CA ILE A 363 20.05 7.89 -12.84
C ILE A 363 20.71 9.27 -12.86
N LYS A 364 21.56 9.50 -13.85
CA LYS A 364 22.30 10.77 -13.97
C LYS A 364 21.40 11.89 -14.48
N ASN A 365 21.49 13.09 -13.88
CA ASN A 365 20.65 14.26 -14.19
C ASN A 365 19.14 13.92 -14.15
N ALA A 366 18.69 13.29 -13.06
CA ALA A 366 17.28 13.04 -12.81
C ALA A 366 16.48 14.35 -12.64
N LEU A 367 17.14 15.42 -12.18
CA LEU A 367 16.61 16.78 -12.12
C LEU A 367 17.32 17.66 -13.17
N THR A 368 16.59 18.60 -13.76
CA THR A 368 17.23 19.69 -14.51
C THR A 368 17.94 20.65 -13.54
N PRO A 369 18.92 21.44 -14.02
CA PRO A 369 19.57 22.46 -13.19
C PRO A 369 18.59 23.42 -12.52
N GLU A 370 17.52 23.82 -13.22
CA GLU A 370 16.48 24.69 -12.70
C GLU A 370 15.66 24.01 -11.60
N GLN A 371 15.26 22.76 -11.80
CA GLN A 371 14.54 21.97 -10.79
C GLN A 371 15.41 21.73 -9.55
N LEU A 372 16.68 21.38 -9.75
CA LEU A 372 17.65 21.22 -8.66
C LEU A 372 17.78 22.52 -7.86
N GLN A 373 17.91 23.67 -8.54
CA GLN A 373 18.02 24.97 -7.89
C GLN A 373 16.76 25.32 -7.10
N GLU A 374 15.56 25.06 -7.64
CA GLU A 374 14.29 25.29 -6.96
C GLU A 374 14.16 24.42 -5.69
N VAL A 375 14.49 23.13 -5.79
CA VAL A 375 14.45 22.21 -4.63
C VAL A 375 15.50 22.59 -3.58
N GLN A 376 16.71 22.97 -4.00
CA GLN A 376 17.76 23.48 -3.10
C GLN A 376 17.28 24.73 -2.37
N GLN A 377 16.71 25.72 -3.08
CA GLN A 377 16.21 26.95 -2.48
C GLN A 377 15.08 26.67 -1.48
N ALA A 378 14.09 25.85 -1.84
CA ALA A 378 12.98 25.51 -0.94
C ALA A 378 13.46 24.75 0.31
N THR A 379 14.39 23.81 0.14
CA THR A 379 14.90 22.98 1.25
C THR A 379 15.81 23.79 2.18
N PHE A 380 16.72 24.61 1.63
CA PHE A 380 17.63 25.41 2.45
C PHE A 380 16.96 26.63 3.08
N ALA A 381 15.98 27.25 2.42
CA ALA A 381 15.23 28.37 3.02
C ALA A 381 14.33 27.94 4.20
N SER A 382 13.79 26.72 4.16
CA SER A 382 12.97 26.19 5.28
C SER A 382 13.80 25.75 6.49
N SER A 383 15.11 25.60 6.34
CA SER A 383 16.00 25.12 7.39
C SER A 383 16.24 26.12 8.54
N GLU A 384 15.83 27.40 8.40
CA GLU A 384 15.92 28.38 9.49
C GLU A 384 14.90 28.15 10.63
N THR A 385 13.88 27.29 10.47
CA THR A 385 12.80 27.16 11.48
C THR A 385 12.29 25.74 11.80
N GLY A 386 12.92 24.65 11.39
CA GLY A 386 12.40 23.34 11.80
C GLY A 386 13.22 22.12 11.42
N ILE A 387 13.72 21.45 12.45
CA ILE A 387 13.98 20.00 12.65
C ILE A 387 13.37 19.06 11.59
N CYS A 388 13.79 19.09 10.33
CA CYS A 388 13.41 18.08 9.33
C CYS A 388 14.39 17.93 8.15
N VAL A 389 15.66 18.30 8.34
CA VAL A 389 16.79 17.86 7.51
C VAL A 389 17.83 17.26 8.47
N ARG A 390 17.63 16.01 8.89
CA ARG A 390 18.42 15.44 10.00
C ARG A 390 19.66 14.64 9.62
N ASP A 391 19.94 14.44 8.34
CA ASP A 391 21.12 13.66 7.93
C ASP A 391 22.26 14.49 7.28
N ALA A 392 22.04 15.78 6.95
CA ALA A 392 23.01 16.54 6.15
C ALA A 392 24.00 17.42 6.94
N ASP A 393 23.62 18.01 8.09
CA ASP A 393 24.39 19.15 8.64
C ASP A 393 25.02 18.94 10.02
N ASN A 394 24.91 17.75 10.62
CA ASN A 394 25.70 17.48 11.81
C ASN A 394 27.07 16.96 11.37
N ALA A 395 28.10 17.81 11.38
CA ALA A 395 29.49 17.42 11.14
C ALA A 395 29.97 16.27 12.08
N LEU A 396 29.16 15.92 13.08
CA LEU A 396 29.33 14.84 14.04
C LEU A 396 28.30 13.69 13.88
N ALA A 397 27.58 13.62 12.77
CA ALA A 397 26.63 12.54 12.51
C ALA A 397 27.37 11.20 12.52
N LEU A 398 26.97 10.30 13.42
CA LEU A 398 27.53 8.97 13.54
C LEU A 398 27.08 8.10 12.37
N ALA A 399 27.94 7.16 11.97
CA ALA A 399 27.60 6.20 10.92
C ALA A 399 26.38 5.41 11.37
N GLN A 400 25.37 5.38 10.51
CA GLN A 400 24.15 4.63 10.79
C GLN A 400 24.46 3.13 10.83
N PRO A 401 23.72 2.34 11.63
CA PRO A 401 23.79 0.90 11.53
C PRO A 401 23.28 0.43 10.16
N TRP A 402 23.72 -0.74 9.71
CA TRP A 402 23.16 -1.39 8.53
C TRP A 402 21.67 -1.65 8.74
N HIS A 403 20.84 -1.12 7.85
CA HIS A 403 19.39 -1.26 7.93
C HIS A 403 18.76 -1.36 6.54
N ARG A 404 17.45 -1.57 6.52
CA ARG A 404 16.58 -1.52 5.35
C ARG A 404 15.54 -0.45 5.63
N ASP A 405 15.13 0.28 4.60
CA ASP A 405 14.03 1.24 4.75
C ASP A 405 12.69 0.52 4.93
N ASN A 406 12.55 -0.63 4.28
CA ASN A 406 11.32 -1.40 4.28
C ASN A 406 11.60 -2.92 4.24
N SER A 407 10.71 -3.70 4.85
CA SER A 407 10.67 -5.16 4.74
C SER A 407 9.97 -5.63 3.46
N HIS A 408 9.11 -4.80 2.88
CA HIS A 408 8.34 -5.12 1.67
C HIS A 408 9.05 -4.63 0.40
N ARG A 409 8.66 -5.20 -0.75
CA ARG A 409 9.13 -4.74 -2.06
C ARG A 409 8.70 -3.29 -2.28
N GLY A 410 9.68 -2.45 -2.57
CA GLY A 410 9.50 -1.04 -2.88
C GLY A 410 10.78 -0.50 -3.51
N LEU A 411 10.71 0.71 -4.04
CA LEU A 411 11.89 1.44 -4.49
C LEU A 411 12.03 2.70 -3.63
N THR A 412 13.22 2.93 -3.10
CA THR A 412 13.62 4.20 -2.50
C THR A 412 14.35 5.03 -3.55
N VAL A 413 14.03 6.32 -3.64
CA VAL A 413 14.68 7.28 -4.53
C VAL A 413 15.32 8.38 -3.69
N VAL A 414 16.64 8.51 -3.77
CA VAL A 414 17.42 9.54 -3.06
C VAL A 414 17.95 10.55 -4.07
N LEU A 415 17.61 11.82 -3.84
CA LEU A 415 18.02 12.95 -4.67
C LEU A 415 19.06 13.80 -3.92
N PRO A 416 20.36 13.65 -4.18
CA PRO A 416 21.37 14.53 -3.62
C PRO A 416 21.14 15.98 -4.05
N LEU A 417 20.99 16.86 -3.06
CA LEU A 417 20.94 18.32 -3.27
C LEU A 417 22.34 18.95 -3.24
N VAL A 418 23.34 18.23 -2.75
CA VAL A 418 24.76 18.64 -2.77
C VAL A 418 25.60 17.50 -3.32
N HIS A 419 26.83 17.79 -3.73
CA HIS A 419 27.72 16.75 -4.22
C HIS A 419 28.05 15.78 -3.09
N ILE A 420 27.79 14.49 -3.30
CA ILE A 420 28.13 13.43 -2.34
C ILE A 420 29.44 12.80 -2.78
N ASP A 421 30.44 12.84 -1.91
CA ASP A 421 31.77 12.24 -2.08
C ASP A 421 32.16 11.44 -0.81
N PRO A 422 33.24 10.63 -0.83
CA PRO A 422 33.60 9.81 0.32
C PRO A 422 33.80 10.57 1.64
N ARG A 423 34.07 11.87 1.57
CA ARG A 423 34.38 12.78 2.69
C ARG A 423 33.14 13.31 3.40
N ASN A 424 31.97 13.36 2.76
CA ASN A 424 30.78 13.95 3.35
C ASN A 424 29.67 12.95 3.67
N GLY A 425 30.04 11.71 3.98
CA GLY A 425 29.13 10.70 4.50
C GLY A 425 28.23 10.06 3.43
N PRO A 426 28.78 9.46 2.37
CA PRO A 426 27.97 8.86 1.33
C PRO A 426 27.15 7.68 1.88
N THR A 427 25.99 7.42 1.28
CA THR A 427 25.26 6.19 1.54
C THR A 427 26.09 5.00 1.09
N GLU A 428 26.37 4.09 2.01
CA GLU A 428 27.03 2.83 1.73
C GLU A 428 25.99 1.74 1.51
N LEU A 429 26.06 1.07 0.37
CA LEU A 429 25.13 0.06 -0.11
C LEU A 429 25.80 -1.32 -0.08
N LEU A 430 25.04 -2.38 0.21
CA LEU A 430 25.50 -3.77 0.09
C LEU A 430 24.84 -4.43 -1.13
N PRO A 431 25.52 -4.49 -2.30
CA PRO A 431 24.91 -4.98 -3.53
C PRO A 431 24.34 -6.40 -3.40
N GLY A 432 23.13 -6.60 -3.93
CA GLY A 432 22.47 -7.90 -3.90
C GLY A 432 21.87 -8.31 -2.56
N SER A 433 21.99 -7.50 -1.50
CA SER A 433 21.41 -7.87 -0.20
C SER A 433 19.87 -7.84 -0.17
N HIS A 434 19.22 -7.22 -1.16
CA HIS A 434 17.77 -7.19 -1.31
C HIS A 434 17.14 -8.58 -1.55
N VAL A 435 17.90 -9.54 -2.12
CA VAL A 435 17.42 -10.94 -2.23
C VAL A 435 17.45 -11.71 -0.91
N LEU A 436 18.16 -11.23 0.11
CA LEU A 436 18.12 -11.84 1.46
C LEU A 436 16.87 -11.44 2.25
N SER A 437 16.08 -10.52 1.72
CA SER A 437 14.87 -10.01 2.33
C SER A 437 13.71 -10.91 1.90
N GLY A 438 13.56 -12.01 2.63
CA GLY A 438 12.40 -12.89 2.43
C GLY A 438 11.12 -12.12 2.66
N GLU A 439 10.11 -12.34 1.81
CA GLU A 439 8.78 -11.80 2.06
C GLU A 439 8.21 -12.44 3.34
N GLU A 440 7.47 -11.67 4.16
CA GLU A 440 6.88 -12.19 5.39
C GLU A 440 6.06 -13.47 5.12
N GLY A 441 6.56 -14.61 5.61
CA GLY A 441 5.97 -15.93 5.40
C GLY A 441 6.73 -16.85 4.45
N GLU A 442 7.90 -16.45 3.93
CA GLU A 442 8.81 -17.38 3.25
C GLU A 442 9.47 -18.36 4.23
N ASN A 443 9.46 -19.64 3.86
CA ASN A 443 10.05 -20.71 4.67
C ASN A 443 11.57 -20.49 4.80
N TRP A 444 12.14 -20.64 5.99
CA TRP A 444 13.58 -20.48 6.28
C TRP A 444 14.48 -21.27 5.31
N LEU A 445 14.00 -22.40 4.80
CA LEU A 445 14.68 -23.19 3.77
C LEU A 445 14.88 -22.41 2.46
N LYS A 446 13.88 -21.63 2.02
CA LYS A 446 14.02 -20.77 0.83
C LYS A 446 15.06 -19.68 1.07
N TRP A 447 15.06 -19.08 2.26
CA TRP A 447 16.05 -18.08 2.63
C TRP A 447 17.48 -18.66 2.56
N LEU A 448 17.70 -19.88 3.07
CA LEU A 448 18.99 -20.56 2.93
C LEU A 448 19.38 -20.81 1.47
N CYS A 449 18.41 -21.13 0.59
CA CYS A 449 18.67 -21.27 -0.84
C CYS A 449 19.07 -19.94 -1.53
N LEU A 450 18.77 -18.79 -0.94
CA LEU A 450 19.14 -17.47 -1.44
C LEU A 450 20.54 -17.03 -0.99
N ILE A 451 21.10 -17.67 0.05
CA ILE A 451 22.48 -17.38 0.53
C ILE A 451 23.53 -17.59 -0.57
N PRO A 452 23.55 -18.70 -1.33
CA PRO A 452 24.51 -18.88 -2.42
C PRO A 452 24.39 -17.82 -3.51
N VAL A 453 23.16 -17.34 -3.80
CA VAL A 453 22.92 -16.28 -4.78
C VAL A 453 23.51 -14.96 -4.28
N PHE A 454 23.24 -14.61 -3.01
CA PHE A 454 23.82 -13.44 -2.38
C PHE A 454 25.36 -13.53 -2.32
N LEU A 455 25.92 -14.65 -1.85
CA LEU A 455 27.37 -14.85 -1.79
C LEU A 455 28.01 -14.77 -3.17
N LYS A 456 27.36 -15.31 -4.21
CA LYS A 456 27.83 -15.18 -5.60
C LYS A 456 27.84 -13.71 -6.03
N THR A 457 26.81 -12.94 -5.67
CA THR A 457 26.74 -11.51 -5.98
C THR A 457 27.78 -10.69 -5.21
N VAL A 458 28.01 -10.98 -3.93
CA VAL A 458 29.07 -10.33 -3.11
C VAL A 458 30.45 -10.68 -3.63
N VAL A 459 30.72 -11.97 -3.88
CA VAL A 459 32.02 -12.42 -4.43
C VAL A 459 32.28 -11.83 -5.82
N ALA A 460 31.25 -11.72 -6.66
CA ALA A 460 31.39 -11.14 -8.00
C ALA A 460 31.38 -9.60 -8.02
N GLY A 461 30.73 -8.96 -7.05
CA GLY A 461 30.49 -7.52 -6.99
C GLY A 461 31.46 -6.74 -6.10
N GLY A 462 32.28 -7.43 -5.31
CA GLY A 462 33.16 -6.82 -4.32
C GLY A 462 32.45 -6.57 -2.98
N SER A 463 33.09 -5.79 -2.12
CA SER A 463 32.53 -5.38 -0.82
C SER A 463 31.35 -4.42 -1.00
N THR A 464 31.05 -3.69 0.06
CA THR A 464 30.11 -2.57 0.04
C THR A 464 30.52 -1.49 -0.96
N VAL A 465 29.53 -0.74 -1.46
CA VAL A 465 29.71 0.34 -2.45
C VAL A 465 29.28 1.66 -1.81
N LYS A 466 30.14 2.67 -1.85
CA LYS A 466 29.79 4.04 -1.44
C LYS A 466 29.23 4.79 -2.64
N ALA A 467 28.04 5.36 -2.49
CA ALA A 467 27.38 6.06 -3.57
C ALA A 467 27.89 7.50 -3.68
N GLU A 468 28.88 7.74 -4.55
CA GLU A 468 29.34 9.08 -4.96
C GLU A 468 28.44 9.63 -6.06
N ILE A 469 27.75 10.73 -5.78
CA ILE A 469 26.66 11.20 -6.62
C ILE A 469 26.72 12.72 -6.79
N GLN A 470 26.41 13.21 -7.99
CA GLN A 470 26.37 14.64 -8.28
C GLN A 470 24.99 15.22 -7.93
N PRO A 471 24.90 16.51 -7.58
CA PRO A 471 23.62 17.18 -7.41
C PRO A 471 22.72 16.97 -8.62
N GLY A 472 21.46 16.64 -8.39
CA GLY A 472 20.47 16.43 -9.46
C GLY A 472 20.52 15.06 -10.14
N ASP A 473 21.46 14.18 -9.80
CA ASP A 473 21.30 12.74 -10.06
C ASP A 473 20.23 12.14 -9.12
N ALA A 474 19.81 10.90 -9.36
CA ALA A 474 19.01 10.10 -8.43
C ALA A 474 19.65 8.73 -8.18
N LEU A 475 19.78 8.35 -6.91
CA LEU A 475 20.04 6.97 -6.51
C LEU A 475 18.69 6.27 -6.33
N VAL A 476 18.47 5.18 -7.07
CA VAL A 476 17.27 4.35 -6.94
C VAL A 476 17.69 2.98 -6.44
N TYR A 477 17.10 2.50 -5.34
CA TYR A 477 17.38 1.18 -4.81
C TYR A 477 16.13 0.46 -4.33
N ASP A 478 16.17 -0.88 -4.33
CA ASP A 478 15.14 -1.72 -3.70
C ASP A 478 15.13 -1.42 -2.20
N SER A 479 14.00 -1.02 -1.63
CA SER A 479 13.90 -0.58 -0.23
C SER A 479 14.32 -1.65 0.79
N ARG A 480 14.48 -2.89 0.34
CA ARG A 480 14.97 -4.02 1.14
C ARG A 480 16.48 -4.20 1.07
N LEU A 481 17.19 -3.39 0.28
CA LEU A 481 18.64 -3.37 0.18
C LEU A 481 19.23 -2.90 1.51
N LEU A 482 20.20 -3.66 2.04
CA LEU A 482 20.95 -3.21 3.20
C LEU A 482 21.82 -2.03 2.82
N HIS A 483 21.67 -0.95 3.58
CA HIS A 483 22.44 0.27 3.42
C HIS A 483 22.67 0.97 4.76
N ARG A 484 23.51 2.00 4.77
CA ARG A 484 23.73 2.91 5.91
C ARG A 484 24.32 4.24 5.46
N GLY A 485 23.96 5.34 6.12
CA GLY A 485 24.73 6.59 6.04
C GLY A 485 26.09 6.45 6.73
N GLN A 486 27.16 6.92 6.09
CA GLN A 486 28.49 7.01 6.71
C GLN A 486 28.65 8.31 7.49
N ASP A 487 29.50 8.30 8.51
CA ASP A 487 29.89 9.52 9.21
C ASP A 487 30.89 10.36 8.41
N ILE A 488 30.82 11.67 8.63
CA ILE A 488 31.76 12.67 8.10
C ILE A 488 33.13 12.56 8.80
N LEU A 489 33.21 11.99 10.01
CA LEU A 489 34.45 11.94 10.78
C LEU A 489 35.41 10.80 10.37
N ARG A 490 34.92 9.58 10.08
CA ARG A 490 35.78 8.49 9.59
C ARG A 490 36.34 8.74 8.22
N SER A 491 35.66 9.53 7.38
CA SER A 491 36.15 9.86 6.04
C SER A 491 37.32 10.85 6.06
N LEU A 492 37.35 11.75 7.05
CA LEU A 492 38.45 12.69 7.32
C LEU A 492 39.59 12.05 8.14
N GLY A 493 39.33 10.92 8.80
CA GLY A 493 40.13 10.38 9.90
C GLY A 493 40.95 9.11 9.63
N ALA A 494 41.34 8.81 8.39
CA ALA A 494 42.38 7.79 8.12
C ALA A 494 43.81 8.25 8.48
N SER A 495 43.96 9.45 9.06
CA SER A 495 45.23 9.96 9.59
C SER A 495 45.12 10.22 11.11
N ALA A 496 45.86 9.39 11.85
CA ALA A 496 46.30 9.51 13.25
C ALA A 496 45.30 9.55 14.42
N PHE A 497 44.16 10.26 14.38
CA PHE A 497 43.41 10.55 15.63
C PHE A 497 42.35 9.49 16.03
N GLY A 498 41.83 8.71 15.08
CA GLY A 498 40.72 7.76 15.32
C GLY A 498 41.07 6.51 16.13
N ARG A 499 42.36 6.19 16.33
CA ARG A 499 42.79 4.97 17.04
C ARG A 499 42.70 5.06 18.57
N VAL A 500 42.71 6.27 19.14
CA VAL A 500 42.72 6.46 20.60
C VAL A 500 41.31 6.51 21.18
N VAL A 501 40.36 7.14 20.47
CA VAL A 501 38.99 7.32 20.97
C VAL A 501 38.10 6.10 20.66
N GLY A 502 38.33 5.42 19.53
CA GLY A 502 37.57 4.20 19.17
C GLY A 502 37.80 3.01 20.11
N GLY A 503 38.94 2.98 20.84
CA GLY A 503 39.21 1.97 21.85
C GLY A 503 38.41 2.16 23.15
N PHE A 504 38.04 3.39 23.49
CA PHE A 504 37.34 3.70 24.75
C PHE A 504 35.83 3.44 24.69
N LEU A 505 35.20 3.62 23.53
CA LEU A 505 33.75 3.42 23.38
C LEU A 505 33.35 1.94 23.22
N ASN A 506 34.27 1.08 22.77
CA ASN A 506 34.00 -0.35 22.57
C ASN A 506 34.11 -1.18 23.87
N MET A 507 34.52 -0.57 24.99
CA MET A 507 34.66 -1.24 26.29
C MET A 507 33.37 -1.17 27.14
N TYR A 508 32.40 -0.33 26.77
CA TYR A 508 31.13 -0.17 27.50
C TYR A 508 29.94 -0.96 26.91
N GLU A 509 30.12 -1.63 25.77
CA GLU A 509 29.07 -2.47 25.14
C GLU A 509 29.17 -3.97 25.49
N LYS A 510 30.06 -4.33 26.42
CA LYS A 510 30.22 -5.70 26.95
C LYS A 510 30.18 -5.78 28.49
N LEU A 511 29.43 -4.88 29.10
CA LEU A 511 28.85 -5.00 30.44
C LEU A 511 27.34 -4.74 30.30
#